data_AF-A0A8C7JW75-F1
#
_entry.id   AF-A0A8C7JW75-F1
#
_cell.length_a   1.000
_cell.length_b   1.000
_cell.length_c   1.000
_cell.angle_alpha   90.00
_cell.angle_beta   90.00
_cell.angle_gamma   90.00
#
_symmetry.space_group_name_H-M   'P 1'
#
loop_
_entity.id
_entity.type
_entity.pdbx_description
1 polymer ?
#
loop_
_entity_poly.entity_id
_entity_poly.type
_entity_poly.pdbx_seq_one_letter_code
_entity_poly.pdbx_strand_id
1 'polypeptide(L)'
;MAEVLRENQGSLVRVVVCVLMLVVVCRAQCFFQGLETKDPKTPTKGCVDKEGKQHVFGSSWVKDCYDCSCSMRGIRCCNRIPEVVDLSAECELVVDRKACSYRLVMKSDKTKDCNSSFSMVL
;
A
#
# COMPACT_ATOMS: atom_id res chain seq x y z
N MET A 1 -52.30 -0.99 13.06
CA MET A 1 -51.52 -1.79 14.02
C MET A 1 -50.19 -2.15 13.36
N ALA A 2 -49.09 -1.73 13.98
CA ALA A 2 -47.70 -2.03 13.65
C ALA A 2 -47.03 -1.32 12.44
N GLU A 3 -47.01 0.01 12.48
CA GLU A 3 -45.79 0.77 12.15
C GLU A 3 -44.83 0.73 13.35
N VAL A 4 -44.24 -0.42 13.70
CA VAL A 4 -43.14 -0.50 14.69
C VAL A 4 -42.37 -1.80 14.42
N LEU A 5 -41.38 -1.78 13.52
CA LEU A 5 -40.11 -2.55 13.61
C LEU A 5 -39.07 -2.00 12.60
N ARG A 6 -39.16 -0.70 12.25
CA ARG A 6 -38.21 0.04 11.41
C ARG A 6 -37.32 0.95 12.26
N GLU A 7 -36.67 0.42 13.30
CA GLU A 7 -35.76 1.23 14.15
C GLU A 7 -34.52 0.49 14.72
N ASN A 8 -34.29 -0.80 14.45
CA ASN A 8 -33.10 -1.54 14.96
C ASN A 8 -32.24 -2.23 13.88
N GLN A 9 -32.65 -2.22 12.61
CA GLN A 9 -31.88 -2.81 11.50
C GLN A 9 -30.93 -1.82 10.82
N GLY A 10 -31.15 -0.51 10.99
CA GLY A 10 -30.32 0.53 10.37
C GLY A 10 -28.95 0.70 11.03
N SER A 11 -28.84 0.45 12.33
CA SER A 11 -27.58 0.62 13.09
C SER A 11 -26.54 -0.42 12.67
N LEU A 12 -26.92 -1.70 12.65
CA LEU A 12 -26.01 -2.80 12.33
C LEU A 12 -25.58 -2.78 10.85
N VAL A 13 -26.52 -2.47 9.94
CA VAL A 13 -26.19 -2.30 8.50
C VAL A 13 -25.27 -1.11 8.27
N ARG A 14 -25.49 0.03 8.95
CA ARG A 14 -24.59 1.19 8.86
C ARG A 14 -23.20 0.87 9.41
N VAL A 15 -23.11 0.17 10.54
CA VAL A 15 -21.83 -0.28 11.10
C VAL A 15 -21.12 -1.22 10.14
N VAL A 16 -21.82 -2.20 9.55
CA VAL A 16 -21.23 -3.12 8.56
C VAL A 16 -20.76 -2.38 7.32
N VAL A 17 -21.55 -1.47 6.76
CA VAL A 17 -21.14 -0.63 5.61
C VAL A 17 -19.92 0.22 5.97
N CYS A 18 -19.90 0.88 7.12
CA CYS A 18 -18.76 1.67 7.58
C CYS A 18 -17.50 0.80 7.73
N VAL A 19 -17.61 -0.39 8.34
CA VAL A 19 -16.49 -1.32 8.50
C VAL A 19 -15.99 -1.81 7.14
N LEU A 20 -16.88 -2.15 6.20
CA LEU A 20 -16.49 -2.55 4.85
C LEU A 20 -15.75 -1.42 4.10
N MET A 21 -16.22 -0.17 4.20
CA MET A 21 -15.55 0.98 3.60
C MET A 21 -14.18 1.26 4.24
N LEU A 22 -14.06 1.12 5.56
CA LEU A 22 -12.78 1.25 6.28
C LEU A 22 -11.78 0.15 5.89
N VAL A 23 -12.25 -1.09 5.67
CA VAL A 23 -11.41 -2.21 5.22
C VAL A 23 -10.90 -1.99 3.79
N VAL A 24 -11.71 -1.38 2.90
CA VAL A 24 -11.27 -1.00 1.55
C VAL A 24 -10.19 0.08 1.59
N VAL A 25 -10.28 1.04 2.52
CA VAL A 25 -9.30 2.14 2.64
C VAL A 25 -7.95 1.69 3.20
N CYS A 26 -7.88 0.57 3.93
CA CYS A 26 -6.65 0.10 4.58
C CYS A 26 -5.66 -0.61 3.64
N ARG A 27 -5.89 -0.59 2.32
CA ARG A 27 -4.98 -1.11 1.27
C ARG A 27 -3.82 -0.15 0.97
N ALA A 28 -3.18 0.40 1.99
CA ALA A 28 -2.07 1.33 1.79
C ALA A 28 -0.84 0.56 1.25
N GLN A 29 -0.38 0.92 0.06
CA GLN A 29 0.87 0.38 -0.51
C GLN A 29 2.11 0.90 0.20
N CYS A 30 1.95 2.01 0.92
CA CYS A 30 2.99 2.59 1.75
C CYS A 30 2.72 2.37 3.23
N PHE A 31 3.78 2.12 3.99
CA PHE A 31 3.78 2.23 5.43
C PHE A 31 4.82 3.24 5.91
N PHE A 32 4.59 3.76 7.10
CA PHE A 32 5.48 4.68 7.77
C PHE A 32 5.86 4.13 9.14
N GLN A 33 7.16 4.05 9.39
CA GLN A 33 7.72 3.73 10.69
C GLN A 33 8.34 5.00 11.25
N GLY A 34 7.88 5.44 12.43
CA GLY A 34 8.42 6.62 13.10
C GLY A 34 9.91 6.47 13.42
N LEU A 35 10.59 7.59 13.61
CA LEU A 35 11.99 7.59 14.01
C LEU A 35 12.14 7.01 15.43
N GLU A 36 12.90 5.93 15.54
CA GLU A 36 13.30 5.36 16.83
C GLU A 36 14.40 6.23 17.47
N THR A 37 14.10 6.86 18.61
CA THR A 37 15.08 7.63 19.39
C THR A 37 15.44 6.86 20.66
N LYS A 38 16.70 6.44 20.78
CA LYS A 38 17.19 5.71 21.96
C LYS A 38 17.30 6.60 23.20
N ASP A 39 17.59 7.88 23.00
CA ASP A 39 17.66 8.88 24.06
C ASP A 39 17.11 10.22 23.53
N PRO A 40 16.16 10.88 24.21
CA PRO A 40 15.59 12.16 23.77
C PRO A 40 16.61 13.30 23.64
N LYS A 41 17.75 13.21 24.34
CA LYS A 41 18.80 14.24 24.37
C LYS A 41 19.89 14.00 23.32
N THR A 42 19.94 12.81 22.71
CA THR A 42 20.94 12.46 21.70
C THR A 42 20.30 12.45 20.32
N PRO A 43 20.70 13.34 19.40
CA PRO A 43 20.23 13.31 18.02
C PRO A 43 20.63 11.99 17.36
N THR A 44 19.63 11.25 16.90
CA THR A 44 19.83 10.04 16.12
C THR A 44 20.47 10.40 14.77
N LYS A 45 21.37 9.56 14.24
CA LYS A 45 22.08 9.82 12.97
C LYS A 45 21.36 9.29 11.72
N GLY A 46 20.21 8.64 11.89
CA GLY A 46 19.48 7.99 10.81
C GLY A 46 18.38 7.06 11.31
N CYS A 47 17.81 6.26 10.43
CA CYS A 47 16.74 5.34 10.77
C CYS A 47 17.29 3.93 11.02
N VAL A 48 16.61 3.16 11.87
CA VAL A 48 16.88 1.73 12.04
C VAL A 48 15.68 0.96 11.51
N ASP A 49 15.90 0.10 10.53
CA ASP A 49 14.83 -0.73 9.99
C ASP A 49 14.47 -1.90 10.91
N LYS A 50 13.45 -2.68 10.54
CA LYS A 50 12.96 -3.81 11.34
C LYS A 50 13.98 -4.95 11.50
N GLU A 51 15.04 -4.98 10.70
CA GLU A 51 16.14 -5.94 10.82
C GLU A 51 17.28 -5.41 11.69
N GLY A 52 17.15 -4.19 12.21
CA GLY A 52 18.18 -3.55 13.01
C GLY A 52 19.28 -2.88 12.18
N LYS A 53 19.12 -2.78 10.85
CA LYS A 53 20.10 -2.11 10.00
C LYS A 53 19.91 -0.61 10.05
N GLN A 54 21.01 0.10 10.26
CA GLN A 54 21.04 1.56 10.28
C GLN A 54 21.17 2.14 8.87
N HIS A 55 20.32 3.10 8.56
CA HIS A 55 20.30 3.86 7.32
C HIS A 55 20.46 5.34 7.63
N VAL A 56 21.39 6.04 6.98
CA VAL A 56 21.61 7.47 7.20
C VAL A 56 20.42 8.29 6.70
N PHE A 57 20.19 9.47 7.28
CA PHE A 57 19.15 10.37 6.76
C PHE A 57 19.37 10.72 5.29
N GLY A 58 18.28 10.75 4.52
CA GLY A 58 18.31 11.01 3.08
C GLY A 58 18.65 9.78 2.23
N SER A 59 18.99 8.65 2.83
CA SER A 59 19.21 7.41 2.08
C SER A 59 17.88 6.77 1.65
N SER A 60 17.94 6.05 0.53
CA SER A 60 16.86 5.21 0.03
C SER A 60 17.40 3.83 -0.35
N TRP A 61 16.58 2.80 -0.19
CA TRP A 61 16.94 1.42 -0.50
C TRP A 61 15.71 0.64 -0.93
N VAL A 62 15.96 -0.47 -1.62
CA VAL A 62 14.91 -1.40 -2.05
C VAL A 62 15.01 -2.66 -1.21
N LYS A 63 13.90 -3.10 -0.67
CA LYS A 63 13.82 -4.38 0.03
C LYS A 63 12.45 -5.02 -0.18
N ASP A 64 12.43 -6.31 -0.55
CA ASP A 64 11.19 -7.06 -0.75
C ASP A 64 10.20 -6.34 -1.70
N CYS A 65 10.74 -5.68 -2.72
CA CYS A 65 10.02 -4.81 -3.65
C CYS A 65 9.35 -3.57 -3.05
N TYR A 66 9.73 -3.17 -1.83
CA TYR A 66 9.43 -1.87 -1.28
C TYR A 66 10.57 -0.89 -1.56
N ASP A 67 10.21 0.27 -2.08
CA ASP A 67 11.07 1.45 -2.12
C ASP A 67 10.98 2.18 -0.79
N CYS A 68 12.07 2.15 -0.03
CA CYS A 68 12.16 2.72 1.29
C CYS A 68 13.06 3.95 1.29
N SER A 69 12.69 4.94 2.09
CA SER A 69 13.47 6.16 2.31
C SER A 69 13.54 6.50 3.78
N CYS A 70 14.71 6.92 4.25
CA CYS A 70 14.93 7.39 5.61
C CYS A 70 14.93 8.92 5.65
N SER A 71 14.01 9.49 6.41
CA SER A 71 13.88 10.93 6.63
C SER A 71 14.01 11.27 8.12
N MET A 72 14.09 12.57 8.44
CA MET A 72 14.07 13.02 9.85
C MET A 72 12.77 12.65 10.58
N ARG A 73 11.71 12.26 9.87
CA ARG A 73 10.46 11.78 10.49
C ARG A 73 10.49 10.27 10.78
N GLY A 74 11.33 9.52 10.08
CA GLY A 74 11.36 8.06 10.12
C GLY A 74 11.47 7.44 8.71
N ILE A 75 11.13 6.16 8.62
CA ILE A 75 11.19 5.35 7.39
C ILE A 75 9.83 5.36 6.70
N ARG A 76 9.79 5.73 5.43
CA ARG A 76 8.64 5.52 4.55
C ARG A 76 9.01 4.45 3.54
N CYS A 77 8.21 3.40 3.43
CA CYS A 77 8.37 2.33 2.45
C CYS A 77 7.10 2.18 1.64
N CYS A 78 7.21 2.09 0.31
CA CYS A 78 6.09 1.93 -0.61
C CYS A 78 6.33 0.75 -1.54
N ASN A 79 5.31 -0.08 -1.77
CA ASN A 79 5.42 -1.19 -2.70
C ASN A 79 5.65 -0.67 -4.13
N ARG A 80 6.62 -1.25 -4.84
CA ARG A 80 6.91 -0.94 -6.25
C ARG A 80 5.95 -1.63 -7.21
N ILE A 81 5.25 -2.66 -6.74
CA ILE A 81 4.27 -3.40 -7.52
C ILE A 81 2.88 -2.87 -7.15
N PRO A 82 2.15 -2.26 -8.09
CA PRO A 82 0.85 -1.69 -7.83
C PRO A 82 -0.17 -2.81 -7.65
N GLU A 83 -1.06 -2.57 -6.72
CA GLU A 83 -2.38 -3.17 -6.66
C GLU A 83 -3.28 -2.46 -7.68
N VAL A 84 -3.86 -3.25 -8.59
CA VAL A 84 -4.74 -2.75 -9.64
C VAL A 84 -6.17 -3.10 -9.26
N VAL A 85 -7.02 -2.09 -9.14
CA VAL A 85 -8.42 -2.25 -8.71
C VAL A 85 -9.41 -2.31 -9.87
N ASP A 86 -9.10 -1.64 -10.97
CA ASP A 86 -9.95 -1.56 -12.15
C ASP A 86 -9.10 -1.83 -13.38
N LEU A 87 -8.89 -3.12 -13.66
CA LEU A 87 -8.14 -3.59 -14.82
C LEU A 87 -9.11 -4.11 -15.87
N SER A 88 -8.96 -3.65 -17.11
CA SER A 88 -9.82 -4.08 -18.20
C SER A 88 -9.74 -5.59 -18.45
N ALA A 89 -10.84 -6.19 -18.88
CA ALA A 89 -10.96 -7.64 -18.98
C ALA A 89 -9.94 -8.28 -19.93
N GLU A 90 -9.46 -7.55 -20.94
CA GLU A 90 -8.42 -8.01 -21.87
C GLU A 90 -6.99 -7.87 -21.34
N CYS A 91 -6.77 -7.18 -20.21
CA CYS A 91 -5.45 -6.93 -19.65
C CYS A 91 -5.15 -7.83 -18.45
N GLU A 92 -3.88 -8.16 -18.26
CA GLU A 92 -3.37 -8.78 -17.04
C GLU A 92 -2.05 -8.13 -16.57
N LEU A 93 -1.84 -8.12 -15.25
CA LEU A 93 -0.60 -7.65 -14.62
C LEU A 93 0.39 -8.81 -14.50
N VAL A 94 1.52 -8.70 -15.18
CA VAL A 94 2.64 -9.64 -15.06
C VAL A 94 3.70 -9.02 -14.14
N VAL A 95 4.03 -9.71 -13.06
CA VAL A 95 4.96 -9.23 -12.04
C VAL A 95 6.26 -10.01 -12.10
N ASP A 96 7.38 -9.29 -12.21
CA ASP A 96 8.71 -9.85 -11.97
C ASP A 96 9.17 -9.48 -10.55
N ARG A 97 9.04 -10.45 -9.65
CA ARG A 97 9.45 -10.27 -8.24
C ARG A 97 10.96 -10.18 -8.05
N LYS A 98 11.77 -10.70 -8.98
CA LYS A 98 13.24 -10.62 -8.90
C LYS A 98 13.71 -9.23 -9.29
N ALA A 99 13.14 -8.68 -10.36
CA ALA A 99 13.43 -7.31 -10.80
C ALA A 99 12.64 -6.25 -10.01
N CYS A 100 11.66 -6.66 -9.19
CA CYS A 100 10.69 -5.78 -8.54
C CYS A 100 10.02 -4.82 -9.53
N SER A 101 9.61 -5.37 -10.67
CA SER A 101 8.96 -4.65 -11.75
C SER A 101 7.68 -5.35 -12.16
N TYR A 102 6.87 -4.66 -12.96
CA TYR A 102 5.61 -5.17 -13.47
C TYR A 102 5.36 -4.65 -14.87
N ARG A 103 4.53 -5.36 -15.63
CA ARG A 103 4.02 -4.94 -16.93
C ARG A 103 2.55 -5.27 -17.03
N LEU A 104 1.79 -4.39 -17.69
CA LEU A 104 0.42 -4.67 -18.10
C LEU A 104 0.45 -5.17 -19.54
N VAL A 105 -0.04 -6.37 -19.77
CA VAL A 105 -0.01 -7.01 -21.09
C VAL A 105 -1.40 -7.51 -21.48
N MET A 106 -1.62 -7.73 -22.78
CA MET A 106 -2.85 -8.35 -23.25
C MET A 106 -2.89 -9.83 -22.85
N LYS A 107 -4.05 -10.31 -22.41
CA LYS A 107 -4.29 -11.74 -22.13
C LYS A 107 -4.19 -12.59 -23.39
N SER A 108 -4.63 -12.04 -24.53
CA SER A 108 -4.56 -12.72 -25.83
C SER A 108 -3.13 -12.85 -26.36
N ASP A 109 -2.26 -11.90 -26.01
CA ASP A 109 -0.86 -11.85 -26.45
C ASP A 109 0.00 -11.12 -25.41
N LYS A 110 0.70 -11.90 -24.58
CA LYS A 110 1.55 -11.40 -23.48
C LYS A 110 2.77 -10.60 -23.94
N THR A 111 3.06 -10.57 -25.24
CA THR A 111 4.17 -9.76 -25.78
C THR A 111 3.78 -8.31 -26.00
N LYS A 112 2.48 -8.01 -26.09
CA LYS A 112 1.94 -6.67 -26.32
C LYS A 112 1.55 -5.99 -25.02
N ASP A 113 1.97 -4.74 -24.86
CA ASP A 113 1.54 -3.91 -23.74
C ASP A 113 0.04 -3.61 -23.81
N CYS A 114 -0.60 -3.58 -22.65
CA CYS A 114 -2.00 -3.21 -22.53
C CYS A 114 -2.11 -1.71 -22.21
N ASN A 115 -2.57 -0.90 -23.17
CA ASN A 115 -2.71 0.56 -23.03
C ASN A 115 -4.13 0.97 -22.60
N SER A 116 -4.84 0.12 -21.85
CA SER A 116 -6.18 0.43 -21.38
C SER A 116 -6.16 1.37 -20.17
N SER A 117 -7.31 1.94 -19.82
CA SER A 117 -7.48 2.71 -18.59
C SER A 117 -7.40 1.78 -17.38
N PHE A 118 -6.53 2.11 -16.42
CA PHE A 118 -6.46 1.42 -15.13
C PHE A 118 -6.22 2.45 -14.02
N SER A 119 -6.79 2.18 -12.84
CA SER A 119 -6.45 2.93 -11.62
C SER A 119 -5.45 2.14 -10.78
N MET A 120 -4.27 2.73 -10.59
CA MET A 120 -3.31 2.28 -9.58
C MET A 120 -3.62 2.99 -8.27
N VAL A 121 -3.67 2.24 -7.18
CA VAL A 121 -3.40 2.82 -5.86
C VAL A 121 -1.87 2.88 -5.73
N LEU A 122 -1.29 3.95 -5.18
CA LEU A 122 0.15 4.11 -4.91
C LEU A 122 0.33 4.56 -3.46
#